data_AF-E1JXA6-F1
#
_entry.id   AF-E1JXA6-F1
#
_cell.length_a   1.000
_cell.length_b   1.000
_cell.length_c   1.000
_cell.angle_alpha   90.00
_cell.angle_beta   90.00
_cell.angle_gamma   90.00
#
_symmetry.space_group_name_H-M   'P 1'
#
loop_
_entity.id
_entity.type
_entity.pdbx_description
1 polymer ?
#
loop_
_entity_poly.entity_id
_entity_poly.type
_entity_poly.pdbx_seq_one_letter_code
_entity_poly.pdbx_strand_id
1 'polypeptide(L)'
;MAKKLPTRVQDAFFRLVHGNRLVYNTCWEDPRLDRQLLELAPDSRVAVITSAGDNALDYLLDDPARIDCVDVNFRQNALLELKRALFTQASFEELYAFFGDGGGVACAGIYHRIREALPAYAADFWDRNIAYFKAGRLSRSFYYHGASGVVAFAFSKMLSALKPGLRRNIPLLLRAESPEEQRRVFDEVEPIFWDRLSRWLVGRPETMAMLGVPRPQIELIRASHPGGLEGFVRDKIKQVFTGPPMAENYFWRVYLTGRYTRRCCPEYLKADNFAAIRDRLPRLAAHTDTLSGFLRRHDGPGYTHFILLDHQDWLASHAPAALAEEWELIFANAAPGARILMRSAGLTVDFLPREARRRLRFFPELTEPLHAADRVGTYGSQHLAVVA
;
A
#
# COMPACT_ATOMS: atom_id res chain seq x y z
N MET A 1 -18.46 -28.66 21.74
CA MET A 1 -17.54 -28.95 20.62
C MET A 1 -17.92 -28.10 19.42
N ALA A 2 -17.35 -26.88 19.30
CA ALA A 2 -17.61 -26.00 18.17
C ALA A 2 -16.77 -26.44 16.97
N LYS A 3 -17.43 -26.59 15.81
CA LYS A 3 -16.83 -27.05 14.55
C LYS A 3 -15.66 -26.15 14.13
N LYS A 4 -14.48 -26.76 13.97
CA LYS A 4 -13.29 -26.15 13.34
C LYS A 4 -13.55 -25.93 11.84
N LEU A 5 -14.13 -24.79 11.48
CA LEU A 5 -14.00 -24.19 10.14
C LEU A 5 -13.99 -22.67 10.32
N PRO A 6 -12.80 -22.02 10.19
CA PRO A 6 -12.65 -21.05 9.10
C PRO A 6 -11.21 -20.86 8.53
N THR A 7 -10.25 -21.77 8.71
CA THR A 7 -8.90 -21.63 8.10
C THR A 7 -8.89 -21.84 6.59
N ARG A 8 -9.65 -22.82 6.08
CA ARG A 8 -9.65 -23.17 4.64
C ARG A 8 -10.17 -22.06 3.72
N VAL A 9 -11.08 -21.20 4.19
CA VAL A 9 -11.67 -20.13 3.37
C VAL A 9 -10.75 -18.92 3.29
N GLN A 10 -10.10 -18.54 4.40
CA GLN A 10 -9.05 -17.52 4.39
C GLN A 10 -7.83 -17.98 3.60
N ASP A 11 -7.39 -19.24 3.76
CA ASP A 11 -6.29 -19.78 2.97
C ASP A 11 -6.64 -19.90 1.47
N ALA A 12 -7.89 -20.23 1.14
CA ALA A 12 -8.36 -20.25 -0.24
C ALA A 12 -8.46 -18.84 -0.83
N PHE A 13 -8.90 -17.86 -0.05
CA PHE A 13 -8.90 -16.44 -0.46
C PHE A 13 -7.48 -15.90 -0.62
N PHE A 14 -6.57 -16.20 0.31
CA PHE A 14 -5.16 -15.85 0.23
C PHE A 14 -4.51 -16.47 -1.01
N ARG A 15 -4.71 -17.77 -1.26
CA ARG A 15 -4.23 -18.45 -2.48
C ARG A 15 -4.89 -17.93 -3.76
N LEU A 16 -6.17 -17.55 -3.73
CA LEU A 16 -6.91 -16.99 -4.86
C LEU A 16 -6.46 -15.56 -5.20
N VAL A 17 -6.18 -14.74 -4.18
CA VAL A 17 -5.71 -13.35 -4.29
C VAL A 17 -4.24 -13.31 -4.69
N HIS A 18 -3.38 -14.17 -4.12
CA HIS A 18 -1.94 -14.16 -4.39
C HIS A 18 -1.52 -15.05 -5.57
N GLY A 19 -2.33 -16.05 -5.95
CA GLY A 19 -1.95 -17.00 -7.01
C GLY A 19 -2.09 -16.47 -8.44
N ASN A 20 -3.13 -15.67 -8.72
CA ASN A 20 -3.53 -15.36 -10.11
C ASN A 20 -3.80 -13.88 -10.42
N ARG A 21 -3.61 -12.95 -9.49
CA ARG A 21 -3.98 -11.54 -9.70
C ARG A 21 -2.88 -10.58 -9.25
N LEU A 22 -2.87 -9.41 -9.90
CA LEU A 22 -2.25 -8.22 -9.34
C LEU A 22 -3.02 -7.86 -8.07
N VAL A 23 -2.34 -7.80 -6.92
CA VAL A 23 -3.00 -7.60 -5.62
C VAL A 23 -3.23 -6.11 -5.39
N TYR A 24 -2.16 -5.34 -5.45
CA TYR A 24 -2.13 -3.90 -5.24
C TYR A 24 -1.81 -3.19 -6.55
N ASN A 25 -2.61 -2.20 -6.91
CA ASN A 25 -2.36 -1.34 -8.08
C ASN A 25 -1.68 -0.01 -7.69
N THR A 26 -1.65 0.31 -6.39
CA THR A 26 -0.89 1.41 -5.79
C THR A 26 -0.47 1.04 -4.37
N CYS A 27 0.60 1.64 -3.85
CA CYS A 27 1.01 1.49 -2.45
C CYS A 27 0.03 2.20 -1.52
N TRP A 28 -0.18 1.64 -0.32
CA TRP A 28 -1.08 2.16 0.72
C TRP A 28 -0.29 2.58 1.97
N GLU A 29 0.97 2.95 1.76
CA GLU A 29 1.92 3.40 2.76
C GLU A 29 2.31 4.82 2.40
N ASP A 30 2.25 5.77 3.34
CA ASP A 30 2.58 7.16 3.04
C ASP A 30 4.09 7.40 2.91
N PRO A 31 4.64 7.59 1.68
CA PRO A 31 6.08 7.80 1.51
C PRO A 31 6.54 9.13 2.11
N ARG A 32 5.65 10.10 2.35
CA ARG A 32 5.98 11.36 3.02
C ARG A 32 6.42 11.13 4.46
N LEU A 33 5.77 10.19 5.15
CA LEU A 33 6.13 9.81 6.51
C LEU A 33 7.34 8.88 6.50
N ASP A 34 7.44 7.99 5.52
CA ASP A 34 8.56 7.06 5.40
C ASP A 34 9.87 7.81 5.20
N ARG A 35 9.89 8.81 4.32
CA ARG A 35 11.09 9.62 4.07
C ARG A 35 11.54 10.41 5.31
N GLN A 36 10.60 10.86 6.16
CA GLN A 36 10.93 11.49 7.45
C GLN A 36 11.53 10.50 8.45
N LEU A 37 11.06 9.24 8.46
CA LEU A 37 11.54 8.21 9.40
C LEU A 37 12.81 7.51 8.93
N LEU A 38 12.96 7.32 7.63
CA LEU A 38 14.06 6.56 7.04
C LEU A 38 15.31 7.42 6.92
N GLU A 39 15.18 8.73 6.68
CA GLU A 39 16.36 9.61 6.52
C GLU A 39 17.33 9.06 5.46
N LEU A 40 16.79 8.62 4.31
CA LEU A 40 17.57 8.05 3.22
C LEU A 40 18.64 9.06 2.73
N ALA A 41 19.82 8.53 2.41
CA ALA A 41 21.01 9.27 2.01
C ALA A 41 21.76 8.56 0.87
N PRO A 42 22.76 9.19 0.23
CA PRO A 42 23.45 8.62 -0.94
C PRO A 42 24.15 7.27 -0.73
N ASP A 43 24.46 6.89 0.50
CA ASP A 43 25.02 5.59 0.87
C ASP A 43 23.95 4.54 1.25
N SER A 44 22.68 4.95 1.26
CA SER A 44 21.57 4.08 1.66
C SER A 44 21.35 2.96 0.67
N ARG A 45 21.39 1.73 1.21
CA ARG A 45 21.04 0.49 0.53
C ARG A 45 19.78 -0.06 1.19
N VAL A 46 18.72 -0.18 0.39
CA VAL A 46 17.35 -0.37 0.86
C VAL A 46 16.81 -1.70 0.37
N ALA A 47 16.31 -2.53 1.28
CA ALA A 47 15.46 -3.68 0.96
C ALA A 47 14.00 -3.32 1.29
N VAL A 48 13.10 -3.42 0.31
CA VAL A 48 11.69 -3.01 0.46
C VAL A 48 10.76 -4.03 -0.18
N ILE A 49 9.61 -4.29 0.46
CA ILE A 49 8.55 -5.08 -0.18
C ILE A 49 7.99 -4.30 -1.37
N THR A 50 8.01 -4.88 -2.58
CA THR A 50 7.69 -4.13 -3.82
C THR A 50 6.30 -3.50 -3.76
N SER A 51 5.27 -4.27 -3.38
CA SER A 51 3.87 -3.83 -3.46
C SER A 51 3.56 -3.32 -4.89
N ALA A 52 3.12 -2.08 -5.08
CA ALA A 52 2.94 -1.53 -6.44
C ALA A 52 4.18 -0.86 -7.02
N GLY A 53 5.27 -0.73 -6.25
CA GLY A 53 6.50 -0.05 -6.62
C GLY A 53 6.46 1.48 -6.52
N ASP A 54 5.36 2.08 -6.03
CA ASP A 54 5.20 3.54 -5.94
C ASP A 54 6.20 4.15 -4.96
N ASN A 55 6.23 3.63 -3.72
CA ASN A 55 7.10 4.16 -2.68
C ASN A 55 8.59 3.96 -3.03
N ALA A 56 8.93 2.85 -3.67
CA ALA A 56 10.29 2.61 -4.13
C ALA A 56 10.76 3.66 -5.17
N LEU A 57 9.86 4.11 -6.05
CA LEU A 57 10.15 5.19 -6.99
C LEU A 57 10.26 6.54 -6.26
N ASP A 58 9.41 6.81 -5.27
CA ASP A 58 9.49 8.02 -4.45
C ASP A 58 10.79 8.08 -3.64
N TYR A 59 11.29 6.95 -3.13
CA TYR A 59 12.57 6.87 -2.40
C TYR A 59 13.78 7.21 -3.28
N LEU A 60 13.71 7.07 -4.61
CA LEU A 60 14.77 7.53 -5.50
C LEU A 60 14.99 9.05 -5.43
N LEU A 61 14.01 9.82 -4.94
CA LEU A 61 14.15 11.26 -4.77
C LEU A 61 15.18 11.62 -3.69
N ASP A 62 15.41 10.74 -2.72
CA ASP A 62 16.42 10.89 -1.66
C ASP A 62 17.81 10.37 -2.08
N ASP A 63 17.99 10.06 -3.36
CA ASP A 63 19.27 9.67 -3.98
C ASP A 63 19.98 8.44 -3.37
N PRO A 64 19.29 7.37 -2.91
CA PRO A 64 19.94 6.22 -2.29
C PRO A 64 20.93 5.52 -3.24
N ALA A 65 21.92 4.83 -2.67
CA ALA A 65 22.86 4.01 -3.44
C ALA A 65 22.14 2.89 -4.20
N ARG A 66 21.16 2.25 -3.56
CA ARG A 66 20.44 1.10 -4.13
C ARG A 66 19.11 0.85 -3.44
N ILE A 67 18.11 0.44 -4.22
CA ILE A 67 16.82 -0.07 -3.75
C ILE A 67 16.56 -1.44 -4.38
N ASP A 68 16.42 -2.47 -3.54
CA ASP A 68 16.00 -3.81 -3.93
C ASP A 68 14.54 -4.02 -3.51
N CYS A 69 13.66 -4.06 -4.51
CA CYS A 69 12.24 -4.32 -4.37
C CYS A 69 12.00 -5.84 -4.41
N VAL A 70 11.51 -6.42 -3.32
CA VAL A 70 11.30 -7.86 -3.17
C VAL A 70 9.82 -8.18 -3.05
N ASP A 71 9.31 -9.11 -3.85
CA ASP A 71 7.92 -9.55 -3.77
C ASP A 71 7.74 -11.00 -4.20
N VAL A 72 6.93 -11.75 -3.46
CA VAL A 72 6.60 -13.14 -3.79
C VAL A 72 5.71 -13.24 -5.04
N ASN A 73 4.92 -12.20 -5.32
CA ASN A 73 4.04 -12.15 -6.48
C ASN A 73 4.72 -11.38 -7.60
N PHE A 74 5.25 -12.09 -8.59
CA PHE A 74 5.93 -11.50 -9.75
C PHE A 74 5.12 -10.43 -10.48
N ARG A 75 3.78 -10.42 -10.35
CA ARG A 75 2.89 -9.44 -10.99
C ARG A 75 3.08 -8.03 -10.42
N GLN A 76 3.44 -7.94 -9.15
CA GLN A 76 3.82 -6.68 -8.50
C GLN A 76 5.12 -6.14 -9.08
N ASN A 77 6.11 -7.01 -9.23
CA ASN A 77 7.36 -6.68 -9.92
C ASN A 77 7.10 -6.34 -11.40
N ALA A 78 6.20 -7.03 -12.10
CA ALA A 78 5.83 -6.68 -13.47
C ALA A 78 5.21 -5.27 -13.56
N LEU A 79 4.44 -4.83 -12.57
CA LEU A 79 3.92 -3.46 -12.50
C LEU A 79 5.03 -2.43 -12.30
N LEU A 80 5.98 -2.72 -11.43
CA LEU A 80 7.18 -1.90 -11.28
C LEU A 80 7.98 -1.84 -12.60
N GLU A 81 8.20 -2.96 -13.28
CA GLU A 81 8.92 -2.99 -14.57
C GLU A 81 8.21 -2.19 -15.66
N LEU A 82 6.87 -2.19 -15.71
CA LEU A 82 6.13 -1.32 -16.63
C LEU A 82 6.39 0.16 -16.35
N LYS A 83 6.40 0.56 -15.07
CA LYS A 83 6.76 1.94 -14.68
C LYS A 83 8.20 2.26 -15.08
N ARG A 84 9.14 1.35 -14.84
CA ARG A 84 10.55 1.53 -15.23
C ARG A 84 10.72 1.71 -16.74
N ALA A 85 10.04 0.89 -17.54
CA ALA A 85 10.04 1.01 -19.00
C ALA A 85 9.44 2.35 -19.47
N LEU A 86 8.37 2.84 -18.84
CA LEU A 86 7.79 4.15 -19.14
C LEU A 86 8.74 5.31 -18.80
N PHE A 87 9.42 5.27 -17.65
CA PHE A 87 10.42 6.30 -17.30
C PHE A 87 11.57 6.37 -18.30
N THR A 88 12.00 5.22 -18.83
CA THR A 88 13.17 5.12 -19.71
C THR A 88 12.86 5.40 -21.19
N GLN A 89 11.68 4.97 -21.67
CA GLN A 89 11.35 4.95 -23.09
C GLN A 89 10.15 5.83 -23.46
N ALA A 90 9.48 6.47 -22.50
CA ALA A 90 8.31 7.30 -22.75
C ALA A 90 8.45 8.71 -22.14
N SER A 91 7.58 9.60 -22.56
CA SER A 91 7.46 10.94 -21.97
C SER A 91 6.72 10.91 -20.63
N PHE A 92 6.90 11.96 -19.82
CA PHE A 92 6.12 12.14 -18.59
C PHE A 92 4.60 12.12 -18.84
N GLU A 93 4.14 12.71 -19.94
CA GLU A 93 2.72 12.73 -20.29
C GLU A 93 2.18 11.33 -20.60
N GLU A 94 2.99 10.46 -21.18
CA GLU A 94 2.63 9.08 -21.43
C GLU A 94 2.63 8.25 -20.14
N LEU A 95 3.62 8.43 -19.26
CA LEU A 95 3.58 7.85 -17.90
C LEU A 95 2.31 8.29 -17.16
N TYR A 96 1.99 9.58 -17.23
CA TYR A 96 0.83 10.15 -16.58
C TYR A 96 -0.48 9.62 -17.19
N ALA A 97 -0.55 9.37 -18.49
CA ALA A 97 -1.73 8.74 -19.09
C ALA A 97 -2.02 7.35 -18.49
N PHE A 98 -0.98 6.55 -18.19
CA PHE A 98 -1.15 5.24 -17.56
C PHE A 98 -1.61 5.35 -16.10
N PHE A 99 -0.88 6.12 -15.29
CA PHE A 99 -1.03 6.08 -13.83
C PHE A 99 -1.63 7.36 -13.24
N GLY A 100 -1.44 8.51 -13.87
CA GLY A 100 -2.12 9.75 -13.48
C GLY A 100 -3.61 9.71 -13.84
N ASP A 101 -3.92 9.46 -15.12
CA ASP A 101 -5.31 9.39 -15.61
C ASP A 101 -5.95 8.02 -15.41
N GLY A 102 -5.15 7.01 -15.06
CA GLY A 102 -5.59 5.62 -14.86
C GLY A 102 -5.79 4.86 -16.17
N GLY A 103 -5.33 5.37 -17.31
CA GLY A 103 -5.44 4.72 -18.61
C GLY A 103 -5.98 5.64 -19.70
N GLY A 104 -5.97 5.14 -20.94
CA GLY A 104 -6.31 5.93 -22.12
C GLY A 104 -6.25 5.12 -23.41
N VAL A 105 -6.82 5.69 -24.47
CA VAL A 105 -6.86 5.04 -25.80
C VAL A 105 -5.46 4.82 -26.39
N ALA A 106 -4.49 5.65 -26.01
CA ALA A 106 -3.11 5.57 -26.48
C ALA A 106 -2.27 4.52 -25.74
N CYS A 107 -2.69 4.05 -24.55
CA CYS A 107 -1.85 3.22 -23.69
C CYS A 107 -1.43 1.90 -24.34
N ALA A 108 -2.30 1.26 -25.12
CA ALA A 108 -1.93 0.05 -25.85
C ALA A 108 -0.80 0.32 -26.87
N GLY A 109 -0.89 1.41 -27.62
CA GLY A 109 0.15 1.81 -28.59
C GLY A 109 1.47 2.18 -27.91
N ILE A 110 1.42 2.89 -26.80
CA ILE A 110 2.61 3.23 -25.99
C ILE A 110 3.26 1.94 -25.47
N TYR A 111 2.47 1.02 -24.91
CA TYR A 111 2.96 -0.26 -24.42
C TYR A 111 3.69 -1.05 -25.51
N HIS A 112 3.12 -1.14 -26.72
CA HIS A 112 3.76 -1.84 -27.82
C HIS A 112 5.15 -1.27 -28.18
N ARG A 113 5.37 0.04 -28.03
CA ARG A 113 6.69 0.65 -28.28
C ARG A 113 7.71 0.34 -27.18
N ILE A 114 7.27 0.31 -25.92
CA ILE A 114 8.18 0.08 -24.79
C ILE A 114 8.35 -1.41 -24.46
N ARG A 115 7.54 -2.30 -25.05
CA ARG A 115 7.46 -3.73 -24.72
C ARG A 115 8.82 -4.41 -24.64
N GLU A 116 9.71 -4.13 -25.59
CA GLU A 116 11.04 -4.77 -25.67
C GLU A 116 11.99 -4.33 -24.55
N ALA A 117 11.70 -3.23 -23.86
CA ALA A 117 12.45 -2.80 -22.68
C ALA A 117 12.05 -3.56 -21.40
N LEU A 118 10.91 -4.28 -21.40
CA LEU A 118 10.51 -5.07 -20.25
C LEU A 118 11.23 -6.43 -20.23
N PRO A 119 11.58 -6.95 -19.05
CA PRO A 119 11.94 -8.35 -18.90
C PRO A 119 10.82 -9.28 -19.42
N ALA A 120 11.19 -10.44 -19.97
CA ALA A 120 10.26 -11.36 -20.63
C ALA A 120 9.03 -11.71 -19.76
N TYR A 121 9.24 -11.97 -18.47
CA TYR A 121 8.15 -12.29 -17.54
C TYR A 121 7.13 -11.15 -17.38
N ALA A 122 7.60 -9.90 -17.43
CA ALA A 122 6.75 -8.72 -17.28
C ALA A 122 6.03 -8.41 -18.58
N ALA A 123 6.72 -8.55 -19.73
CA ALA A 123 6.10 -8.44 -21.05
C ALA A 123 4.98 -9.48 -21.23
N ASP A 124 5.22 -10.75 -20.86
CA ASP A 124 4.20 -11.82 -20.93
C ASP A 124 2.96 -11.50 -20.10
N PHE A 125 3.16 -10.90 -18.92
CA PHE A 125 2.05 -10.45 -18.08
C PHE A 125 1.28 -9.31 -18.72
N TRP A 126 1.97 -8.27 -19.19
CA TRP A 126 1.32 -7.08 -19.74
C TRP A 126 0.70 -7.29 -21.12
N ASP A 127 1.24 -8.18 -21.95
CA ASP A 127 0.62 -8.59 -23.22
C ASP A 127 -0.81 -9.10 -23.00
N ARG A 128 -1.04 -9.82 -21.89
CA ARG A 128 -2.34 -10.38 -21.53
C ARG A 128 -3.25 -9.39 -20.79
N ASN A 129 -2.68 -8.34 -20.18
CA ASN A 129 -3.36 -7.48 -19.22
C ASN A 129 -3.33 -5.99 -19.57
N ILE A 130 -2.76 -5.58 -20.71
CA ILE A 130 -2.67 -4.16 -21.10
C ILE A 130 -4.06 -3.50 -21.21
N ALA A 131 -5.10 -4.31 -21.43
CA ALA A 131 -6.50 -3.89 -21.39
C ALA A 131 -6.92 -3.29 -20.04
N TYR A 132 -6.15 -3.47 -18.96
CA TYR A 132 -6.39 -2.80 -17.66
C TYR A 132 -6.31 -1.27 -17.79
N PHE A 133 -5.59 -0.74 -18.79
CA PHE A 133 -5.49 0.69 -19.08
C PHE A 133 -6.45 1.14 -20.19
N LYS A 134 -7.34 0.26 -20.67
CA LYS A 134 -8.28 0.59 -21.75
C LYS A 134 -9.43 1.44 -21.21
N ALA A 135 -9.64 2.61 -21.82
CA ALA A 135 -10.84 3.40 -21.57
C ALA A 135 -12.11 2.66 -22.05
N GLY A 136 -13.06 2.40 -21.14
CA GLY A 136 -14.31 1.70 -21.45
C GLY A 136 -15.55 2.23 -20.70
N ARG A 137 -16.75 1.81 -21.16
CA ARG A 137 -18.04 2.22 -20.54
C ARG A 137 -18.25 1.64 -19.13
N LEU A 138 -17.64 0.49 -18.81
CA LEU A 138 -17.86 -0.25 -17.56
C LEU A 138 -16.76 -0.03 -16.52
N SER A 139 -15.48 -0.18 -16.88
CA SER A 139 -14.31 0.23 -16.06
C SER A 139 -13.55 1.34 -16.78
N ARG A 140 -13.29 2.46 -16.08
CA ARG A 140 -12.65 3.67 -16.64
C ARG A 140 -11.18 3.81 -16.24
N SER A 141 -10.62 2.86 -15.49
CA SER A 141 -9.31 3.04 -14.89
C SER A 141 -8.64 1.75 -14.44
N PHE A 142 -7.32 1.69 -14.61
CA PHE A 142 -6.38 0.74 -14.01
C PHE A 142 -6.62 0.54 -12.50
N TYR A 143 -7.00 1.60 -11.79
CA TYR A 143 -7.25 1.55 -10.35
C TYR A 143 -8.48 0.73 -9.95
N TYR A 144 -9.28 0.30 -10.93
CA TYR A 144 -10.41 -0.62 -10.75
C TYR A 144 -10.08 -2.07 -11.17
N HIS A 145 -8.80 -2.35 -11.47
CA HIS A 145 -8.29 -3.68 -11.77
C HIS A 145 -7.39 -4.20 -10.63
N GLY A 146 -7.18 -5.51 -10.59
CA GLY A 146 -6.53 -6.20 -9.47
C GLY A 146 -7.49 -6.55 -8.33
N ALA A 147 -7.00 -7.23 -7.30
CA ALA A 147 -7.83 -7.66 -6.18
C ALA A 147 -8.41 -6.45 -5.41
N SER A 148 -7.57 -5.46 -5.07
CA SER A 148 -8.01 -4.24 -4.39
C SER A 148 -8.90 -3.37 -5.29
N GLY A 149 -8.55 -3.22 -6.57
CA GLY A 149 -9.30 -2.39 -7.52
C GLY A 149 -10.72 -2.89 -7.79
N VAL A 150 -10.93 -4.22 -7.86
CA VAL A 150 -12.27 -4.79 -8.05
C VAL A 150 -13.18 -4.47 -6.85
N VAL A 151 -12.65 -4.56 -5.62
CA VAL A 151 -13.39 -4.21 -4.40
C VAL A 151 -13.74 -2.72 -4.40
N ALA A 152 -12.77 -1.86 -4.68
CA ALA A 152 -12.99 -0.41 -4.75
C ALA A 152 -14.01 -0.02 -5.83
N PHE A 153 -13.96 -0.66 -7.01
CA PHE A 153 -14.92 -0.43 -8.08
C PHE A 153 -16.33 -0.86 -7.69
N ALA A 154 -16.49 -2.06 -7.12
CA ALA A 154 -17.79 -2.53 -6.63
C ALA A 154 -18.36 -1.59 -5.58
N PHE A 155 -17.51 -1.13 -4.64
CA PHE A 155 -17.87 -0.17 -3.62
C PHE A 155 -18.29 1.19 -4.22
N SER A 156 -17.48 1.76 -5.10
CA SER A 156 -17.76 3.05 -5.78
C SER A 156 -19.07 3.00 -6.59
N LYS A 157 -19.33 1.90 -7.31
CA LYS A 157 -20.57 1.67 -8.06
C LYS A 157 -21.78 1.50 -7.15
N MET A 158 -21.67 0.69 -6.10
CA MET A 158 -22.72 0.50 -5.11
C MET A 158 -23.09 1.83 -4.45
N LEU A 159 -22.11 2.59 -3.98
CA LEU A 159 -22.33 3.90 -3.37
C LEU A 159 -22.95 4.89 -4.36
N SER A 160 -22.45 4.95 -5.59
CA SER A 160 -22.96 5.86 -6.61
C SER A 160 -24.41 5.53 -7.03
N ALA A 161 -24.79 4.26 -7.02
CA ALA A 161 -26.14 3.82 -7.41
C ALA A 161 -27.16 3.94 -6.27
N LEU A 162 -26.77 3.61 -5.04
CA LEU A 162 -27.67 3.55 -3.89
C LEU A 162 -27.73 4.86 -3.10
N LYS A 163 -26.70 5.72 -3.20
CA LYS A 163 -26.51 6.89 -2.32
C LYS A 163 -26.13 8.15 -3.13
N PRO A 164 -27.05 8.76 -3.88
CA PRO A 164 -26.77 9.91 -4.75
C PRO A 164 -26.16 11.12 -4.01
N GLY A 165 -26.43 11.28 -2.72
CA GLY A 165 -25.79 12.31 -1.89
C GLY A 165 -24.27 12.13 -1.74
N LEU A 166 -23.76 10.90 -1.69
CA LEU A 166 -22.31 10.64 -1.68
C LEU A 166 -21.66 11.04 -3.00
N ARG A 167 -22.33 10.78 -4.13
CA ARG A 167 -21.84 11.18 -5.45
C ARG A 167 -21.69 12.71 -5.56
N ARG A 168 -22.56 13.47 -4.89
CA ARG A 168 -22.48 14.94 -4.83
C ARG A 168 -21.36 15.42 -3.89
N ASN A 169 -21.24 14.83 -2.71
CA ASN A 169 -20.42 15.38 -1.64
C ASN A 169 -18.97 14.88 -1.66
N ILE A 170 -18.67 13.70 -2.21
CA ILE A 170 -17.27 13.20 -2.32
C ILE A 170 -16.37 14.16 -3.12
N PRO A 171 -16.76 14.71 -4.28
CA PRO A 171 -15.95 15.71 -4.98
C PRO A 171 -15.69 16.98 -4.17
N LEU A 172 -16.63 17.39 -3.33
CA LEU A 172 -16.48 18.55 -2.43
C LEU A 172 -15.46 18.22 -1.34
N LEU A 173 -15.56 17.03 -0.72
CA LEU A 173 -14.63 16.57 0.31
C LEU A 173 -13.20 16.49 -0.23
N LEU A 174 -13.01 15.95 -1.43
CA LEU A 174 -11.71 15.84 -2.10
C LEU A 174 -11.14 17.18 -2.60
N ARG A 175 -11.91 18.26 -2.56
CA ARG A 175 -11.50 19.61 -2.98
C ARG A 175 -11.45 20.60 -1.82
N ALA A 176 -11.89 20.20 -0.63
CA ALA A 176 -11.92 21.06 0.54
C ALA A 176 -10.53 21.64 0.81
N GLU A 177 -10.44 22.97 0.91
CA GLU A 177 -9.16 23.68 1.06
C GLU A 177 -8.89 24.09 2.52
N SER A 178 -9.84 23.82 3.42
CA SER A 178 -9.72 24.06 4.86
C SER A 178 -10.24 22.88 5.69
N PRO A 179 -9.68 22.64 6.89
CA PRO A 179 -10.21 21.66 7.84
C PRO A 179 -11.69 21.87 8.19
N GLU A 180 -12.13 23.13 8.29
CA GLU A 180 -13.51 23.50 8.61
C GLU A 180 -14.46 23.11 7.48
N GLU A 181 -14.10 23.40 6.23
CA GLU A 181 -14.87 22.98 5.05
C GLU A 181 -14.91 21.46 4.94
N GLN A 182 -13.77 20.79 5.12
CA GLN A 182 -13.66 19.34 5.09
C GLN A 182 -14.59 18.70 6.11
N ARG A 183 -14.59 19.20 7.35
CA ARG A 183 -15.46 18.71 8.41
C ARG A 183 -16.94 18.95 8.11
N ARG A 184 -17.30 20.15 7.65
CA ARG A 184 -18.68 20.47 7.25
C ARG A 184 -19.19 19.53 6.16
N VAL A 185 -18.39 19.26 5.13
CA VAL A 185 -18.77 18.34 4.05
C VAL A 185 -18.83 16.90 4.58
N PHE A 186 -17.89 16.49 5.44
CA PHE A 186 -17.91 15.16 6.05
C PHE A 186 -19.15 14.94 6.92
N ASP A 187 -19.60 15.94 7.67
CA ASP A 187 -20.82 15.87 8.49
C ASP A 187 -22.08 15.63 7.64
N GLU A 188 -22.08 16.02 6.35
CA GLU A 188 -23.13 15.66 5.40
C GLU A 188 -22.94 14.25 4.79
N VAL A 189 -21.69 13.78 4.65
CA VAL A 189 -21.33 12.48 4.07
C VAL A 189 -21.58 11.35 5.06
N GLU A 190 -21.18 11.54 6.32
CA GLU A 190 -21.15 10.53 7.36
C GLU A 190 -22.53 9.85 7.57
N PRO A 191 -23.66 10.57 7.69
CA PRO A 191 -24.96 9.93 7.90
C PRO A 191 -25.42 9.07 6.71
N ILE A 192 -25.03 9.47 5.50
CA ILE A 192 -25.35 8.76 4.26
C ILE A 192 -24.51 7.49 4.17
N PHE A 193 -23.23 7.59 4.54
CA PHE A 193 -22.33 6.46 4.61
C PHE A 193 -22.75 5.46 5.68
N TRP A 194 -23.14 5.93 6.87
CA TRP A 194 -23.48 5.15 8.06
C TRP A 194 -24.98 4.87 8.22
N ASP A 195 -25.62 4.43 7.14
CA ASP A 195 -27.01 3.95 7.20
C ASP A 195 -27.16 2.65 8.02
N ARG A 196 -28.41 2.20 8.24
CA ARG A 196 -28.69 1.01 9.05
C ARG A 196 -27.98 -0.25 8.51
N LEU A 197 -27.88 -0.40 7.19
CA LEU A 197 -27.27 -1.56 6.56
C LEU A 197 -25.75 -1.56 6.75
N SER A 198 -25.10 -0.41 6.53
CA SER A 198 -23.65 -0.26 6.64
C SER A 198 -23.19 -0.47 8.09
N ARG A 199 -23.92 0.12 9.04
CA ARG A 199 -23.71 -0.11 10.48
C ARG A 199 -23.82 -1.59 10.86
N TRP A 200 -24.89 -2.23 10.41
CA TRP A 200 -25.12 -3.65 10.66
C TRP A 200 -24.02 -4.54 10.05
N LEU A 201 -23.52 -4.20 8.85
CA LEU A 201 -22.48 -4.95 8.19
C LEU A 201 -21.14 -4.82 8.94
N VAL A 202 -20.78 -3.62 9.35
CA VAL A 202 -19.52 -3.30 10.04
C VAL A 202 -19.51 -3.79 11.48
N GLY A 203 -20.65 -3.79 12.17
CA GLY A 203 -20.77 -4.30 13.52
C GLY A 203 -20.53 -5.81 13.68
N ARG A 204 -20.32 -6.55 12.57
CA ARG A 204 -20.14 -8.01 12.56
C ARG A 204 -18.66 -8.40 12.59
N PRO A 205 -18.23 -9.20 13.59
CA PRO A 205 -16.89 -9.79 13.64
C PRO A 205 -16.53 -10.57 12.38
N GLU A 206 -17.50 -11.26 11.79
CA GLU A 206 -17.29 -12.05 10.57
C GLU A 206 -16.96 -11.16 9.38
N THR A 207 -17.62 -10.00 9.25
CA THR A 207 -17.31 -9.02 8.20
C THR A 207 -15.88 -8.51 8.37
N MET A 208 -15.48 -8.14 9.59
CA MET A 208 -14.13 -7.63 9.83
C MET A 208 -13.05 -8.69 9.60
N ALA A 209 -13.32 -9.95 9.98
CA ALA A 209 -12.41 -11.06 9.69
C ALA A 209 -12.30 -11.35 8.17
N MET A 210 -13.36 -11.12 7.39
CA MET A 210 -13.32 -11.19 5.93
C MET A 210 -12.54 -10.02 5.32
N LEU A 211 -12.56 -8.85 5.96
CA LEU A 211 -11.78 -7.67 5.59
C LEU A 211 -10.32 -7.74 6.07
N GLY A 212 -9.89 -8.85 6.65
CA GLY A 212 -8.49 -9.11 7.03
C GLY A 212 -8.13 -8.75 8.46
N VAL A 213 -9.06 -8.25 9.28
CA VAL A 213 -8.79 -7.91 10.69
C VAL A 213 -8.65 -9.20 11.51
N PRO A 214 -7.52 -9.45 12.19
CA PRO A 214 -7.34 -10.62 13.04
C PRO A 214 -8.41 -10.74 14.13
N ARG A 215 -8.94 -11.95 14.37
CA ARG A 215 -9.98 -12.19 15.39
C ARG A 215 -9.60 -11.71 16.81
N PRO A 216 -8.36 -11.90 17.30
CA PRO A 216 -7.97 -11.37 18.60
C PRO A 216 -8.10 -9.85 18.69
N GLN A 217 -7.79 -9.13 17.60
CA GLN A 217 -7.94 -7.68 17.52
C GLN A 217 -9.41 -7.26 17.50
N ILE A 218 -10.27 -7.98 16.78
CA ILE A 218 -11.72 -7.72 16.77
C ILE A 218 -12.30 -7.81 18.18
N GLU A 219 -11.94 -8.87 18.93
CA GLU A 219 -12.43 -9.03 20.31
C GLU A 219 -11.86 -7.96 21.24
N LEU A 220 -10.58 -7.58 21.08
CA LEU A 220 -9.98 -6.48 21.83
C LEU A 220 -10.72 -5.15 21.57
N ILE A 221 -11.00 -4.82 20.31
CA ILE A 221 -11.74 -3.60 19.93
C ILE A 221 -13.13 -3.61 20.54
N ARG A 222 -13.84 -4.75 20.48
CA ARG A 222 -15.19 -4.87 21.06
C ARG A 222 -15.20 -4.68 22.57
N ALA A 223 -14.16 -5.13 23.27
CA ALA A 223 -14.05 -5.02 24.72
C ALA A 223 -13.58 -3.63 25.18
N SER A 224 -12.77 -2.95 24.39
CA SER A 224 -12.10 -1.70 24.79
C SER A 224 -12.73 -0.42 24.22
N HIS A 225 -13.42 -0.49 23.08
CA HIS A 225 -14.01 0.68 22.44
C HIS A 225 -15.45 0.92 22.92
N PRO A 226 -15.81 2.13 23.43
CA PRO A 226 -17.16 2.41 23.94
C PRO A 226 -18.29 2.16 22.93
N GLY A 227 -18.03 2.40 21.63
CA GLY A 227 -18.97 2.13 20.54
C GLY A 227 -18.85 0.73 19.90
N GLY A 228 -18.08 -0.17 20.52
CA GLY A 228 -17.73 -1.47 19.95
C GLY A 228 -17.06 -1.37 18.58
N LEU A 229 -17.22 -2.42 17.77
CA LEU A 229 -16.59 -2.53 16.44
C LEU A 229 -17.11 -1.48 15.46
N GLU A 230 -18.41 -1.18 15.49
CA GLU A 230 -19.01 -0.13 14.66
C GLU A 230 -18.42 1.23 14.98
N GLY A 231 -18.40 1.61 16.27
CA GLY A 231 -17.86 2.88 16.72
C GLY A 231 -16.38 3.04 16.34
N PHE A 232 -15.58 1.99 16.53
CA PHE A 232 -14.17 2.02 16.18
C PHE A 232 -13.94 2.27 14.69
N VAL A 233 -14.65 1.55 13.81
CA VAL A 233 -14.52 1.74 12.36
C VAL A 233 -15.03 3.12 11.94
N ARG A 234 -16.12 3.59 12.55
CA ARG A 234 -16.64 4.95 12.31
C ARG A 234 -15.62 6.01 12.69
N ASP A 235 -15.02 5.91 13.86
CA ASP A 235 -14.02 6.87 14.35
C ASP A 235 -12.75 6.83 13.50
N LYS A 236 -12.33 5.65 13.01
CA LYS A 236 -11.23 5.52 12.06
C LYS A 236 -11.51 6.18 10.71
N ILE A 237 -12.69 5.94 10.13
CA ILE A 237 -13.10 6.60 8.88
C ILE A 237 -13.14 8.11 9.10
N LYS A 238 -13.73 8.58 10.21
CA LYS A 238 -13.74 10.00 10.54
C LYS A 238 -12.33 10.57 10.66
N GLN A 239 -11.42 9.89 11.35
CA GLN A 239 -10.03 10.32 11.48
C GLN A 239 -9.37 10.46 10.10
N VAL A 240 -9.54 9.48 9.21
CA VAL A 240 -8.95 9.50 7.86
C VAL A 240 -9.50 10.63 6.99
N PHE A 241 -10.81 10.86 7.02
CA PHE A 241 -11.45 11.84 6.15
C PHE A 241 -11.51 13.26 6.73
N THR A 242 -11.23 13.45 8.02
CA THR A 242 -11.28 14.75 8.68
C THR A 242 -9.97 15.18 9.36
N GLY A 243 -9.04 14.27 9.62
CA GLY A 243 -7.74 14.57 10.21
C GLY A 243 -6.78 15.19 9.19
N PRO A 244 -6.19 14.40 8.28
CA PRO A 244 -5.34 14.93 7.22
C PRO A 244 -6.12 15.71 6.15
N PRO A 245 -5.49 16.67 5.44
CA PRO A 245 -6.14 17.37 4.32
C PRO A 245 -6.49 16.41 3.16
N MET A 246 -7.78 16.26 2.87
CA MET A 246 -8.28 15.40 1.79
C MET A 246 -7.90 15.93 0.40
N ALA A 247 -7.63 17.23 0.26
CA ALA A 247 -7.08 17.81 -0.96
C ALA A 247 -5.71 17.19 -1.34
N GLU A 248 -4.95 16.73 -0.36
CA GLU A 248 -3.63 16.09 -0.51
C GLU A 248 -3.66 14.56 -0.44
N ASN A 249 -4.83 13.98 -0.14
CA ASN A 249 -4.97 12.55 0.09
C ASN A 249 -5.21 11.78 -1.22
N TYR A 250 -4.11 11.51 -1.94
CA TYR A 250 -4.18 10.83 -3.23
C TYR A 250 -4.60 9.36 -3.12
N PHE A 251 -4.30 8.69 -2.00
CA PHE A 251 -4.64 7.29 -1.74
C PHE A 251 -6.15 7.05 -1.87
N TRP A 252 -6.94 7.85 -1.15
CA TRP A 252 -8.40 7.73 -1.23
C TRP A 252 -8.95 8.33 -2.52
N ARG A 253 -8.37 9.43 -3.02
CA ARG A 253 -8.80 10.05 -4.28
C ARG A 253 -8.83 9.05 -5.43
N VAL A 254 -7.78 8.25 -5.59
CA VAL A 254 -7.62 7.40 -6.78
C VAL A 254 -8.67 6.30 -6.83
N TYR A 255 -9.05 5.73 -5.69
CA TYR A 255 -10.11 4.73 -5.63
C TYR A 255 -11.51 5.32 -5.68
N LEU A 256 -11.68 6.58 -5.26
CA LEU A 256 -12.96 7.29 -5.35
C LEU A 256 -13.24 7.83 -6.76
N THR A 257 -12.20 8.16 -7.52
CA THR A 257 -12.34 8.85 -8.81
C THR A 257 -11.77 8.08 -10.00
N GLY A 258 -10.95 7.06 -9.75
CA GLY A 258 -10.25 6.27 -10.76
C GLY A 258 -9.03 6.97 -11.34
N ARG A 259 -8.61 8.11 -10.81
CA ARG A 259 -7.46 8.87 -11.33
C ARG A 259 -6.90 9.81 -10.28
N TYR A 260 -5.67 10.25 -10.48
CA TYR A 260 -5.07 11.34 -9.74
C TYR A 260 -5.38 12.70 -10.37
N THR A 261 -5.02 13.77 -9.67
CA THR A 261 -4.86 15.09 -10.28
C THR A 261 -3.40 15.46 -10.27
N ARG A 262 -2.98 16.39 -11.15
CA ARG A 262 -1.59 16.87 -11.19
C ARG A 262 -1.10 17.45 -9.85
N ARG A 263 -2.03 17.95 -9.03
CA ARG A 263 -1.77 18.48 -7.68
C ARG A 263 -1.78 17.39 -6.60
N CYS A 264 -2.52 16.31 -6.80
CA CYS A 264 -2.77 15.28 -5.80
C CYS A 264 -2.53 13.90 -6.43
N CYS A 265 -1.25 13.58 -6.54
CA CYS A 265 -0.68 12.33 -7.02
C CYS A 265 0.56 11.96 -6.19
N PRO A 266 1.02 10.69 -6.23
CA PRO A 266 2.34 10.29 -5.73
C PRO A 266 3.48 11.13 -6.31
N GLU A 267 4.61 11.23 -5.60
CA GLU A 267 5.73 12.08 -6.04
C GLU A 267 6.31 11.63 -7.37
N TYR A 268 6.34 10.31 -7.66
CA TYR A 268 6.78 9.78 -8.95
C TYR A 268 5.90 10.19 -10.14
N LEU A 269 4.70 10.72 -9.90
CA LEU A 269 3.79 11.25 -10.92
C LEU A 269 3.77 12.78 -11.00
N LYS A 270 4.75 13.47 -10.40
CA LYS A 270 4.95 14.90 -10.59
C LYS A 270 5.98 15.16 -11.69
N ALA A 271 5.69 16.14 -12.54
CA ALA A 271 6.52 16.48 -13.70
C ALA A 271 7.96 16.82 -13.28
N ASP A 272 8.10 17.61 -12.22
CA ASP A 272 9.39 18.10 -11.71
C ASP A 272 10.31 16.96 -11.23
N ASN A 273 9.72 15.83 -10.84
CA ASN A 273 10.44 14.66 -10.33
C ASN A 273 10.84 13.67 -11.44
N PHE A 274 10.28 13.80 -12.64
CA PHE A 274 10.41 12.79 -13.70
C PHE A 274 11.87 12.54 -14.11
N ALA A 275 12.64 13.61 -14.33
CA ALA A 275 14.04 13.51 -14.75
C ALA A 275 14.91 12.88 -13.66
N ALA A 276 14.77 13.32 -12.41
CA ALA A 276 15.55 12.80 -11.28
C ALA A 276 15.31 11.30 -11.06
N ILE A 277 14.06 10.85 -11.12
CA ILE A 277 13.71 9.44 -10.97
C ILE A 277 14.26 8.63 -12.14
N ARG A 278 14.10 9.10 -13.38
CA ARG A 278 14.64 8.43 -14.57
C ARG A 278 16.15 8.22 -14.47
N ASP A 279 16.88 9.25 -14.08
CA ASP A 279 18.35 9.22 -14.04
C ASP A 279 18.87 8.30 -12.91
N ARG A 280 18.10 8.13 -11.83
CA ARG A 280 18.42 7.26 -10.69
C ARG A 280 17.83 5.85 -10.79
N LEU A 281 16.96 5.60 -11.75
CA LEU A 281 16.28 4.32 -11.97
C LEU A 281 17.20 3.09 -12.07
N PRO A 282 18.44 3.18 -12.59
CA PRO A 282 19.37 2.05 -12.58
C PRO A 282 19.72 1.52 -11.17
N ARG A 283 19.48 2.31 -10.12
CA ARG A 283 19.71 1.93 -8.71
C ARG A 283 18.58 1.09 -8.12
N LEU A 284 17.46 0.95 -8.83
CA LEU A 284 16.28 0.21 -8.42
C LEU A 284 16.21 -1.14 -9.16
N ALA A 285 16.13 -2.24 -8.42
CA ALA A 285 16.05 -3.60 -8.95
C ALA A 285 14.86 -4.37 -8.36
N ALA A 286 14.16 -5.15 -9.19
CA ALA A 286 13.04 -5.98 -8.76
C ALA A 286 13.47 -7.46 -8.62
N HIS A 287 13.02 -8.11 -7.55
CA HIS A 287 13.34 -9.48 -7.19
C HIS A 287 12.06 -10.24 -6.88
N THR A 288 11.74 -11.26 -7.71
CA THR A 288 10.60 -12.14 -7.42
C THR A 288 11.05 -13.23 -6.46
N ASP A 289 10.81 -13.03 -5.18
CA ASP A 289 11.14 -13.97 -4.11
C ASP A 289 10.43 -13.60 -2.80
N THR A 290 10.47 -14.50 -1.83
CA THR A 290 10.37 -14.19 -0.41
C THR A 290 11.53 -13.29 0.03
N LEU A 291 11.31 -12.42 1.02
CA LEU A 291 12.37 -11.61 1.61
C LEU A 291 13.49 -12.50 2.16
N SER A 292 13.14 -13.55 2.90
CA SER A 292 14.10 -14.56 3.37
C SER A 292 14.91 -15.21 2.24
N GLY A 293 14.27 -15.63 1.14
CA GLY A 293 14.95 -16.20 -0.03
C GLY A 293 15.93 -15.23 -0.69
N PHE A 294 15.52 -13.96 -0.80
CA PHE A 294 16.35 -12.89 -1.32
C PHE A 294 17.58 -12.65 -0.45
N LEU A 295 17.40 -12.53 0.87
CA LEU A 295 18.47 -12.31 1.84
C LEU A 295 19.43 -13.50 1.97
N ARG A 296 18.98 -14.74 1.73
CA ARG A 296 19.87 -15.92 1.71
C ARG A 296 20.84 -15.93 0.52
N ARG A 297 20.48 -15.28 -0.60
CA ARG A 297 21.30 -15.25 -1.83
C ARG A 297 22.22 -14.05 -1.92
N HIS A 298 22.07 -13.09 -1.02
CA HIS A 298 22.93 -11.92 -0.94
C HIS A 298 23.83 -12.09 0.27
N ASP A 299 25.13 -12.28 0.03
CA ASP A 299 26.10 -12.49 1.10
C ASP A 299 26.65 -11.16 1.61
N GLY A 300 26.35 -10.85 2.87
CA GLY A 300 27.09 -9.89 3.69
C GLY A 300 26.30 -8.67 4.18
N PRO A 301 26.71 -8.07 5.32
CA PRO A 301 26.08 -6.89 5.88
C PRO A 301 26.25 -5.71 4.91
N GLY A 302 25.13 -5.16 4.45
CA GLY A 302 25.15 -4.08 3.47
C GLY A 302 23.87 -3.29 3.38
N TYR A 303 22.76 -3.82 3.90
CA TYR A 303 21.49 -3.09 3.92
C TYR A 303 21.43 -2.17 5.13
N THR A 304 21.39 -0.88 4.84
CA THR A 304 21.18 0.19 5.83
C THR A 304 19.70 0.36 6.18
N HIS A 305 18.79 -0.08 5.31
CA HIS A 305 17.36 0.14 5.46
C HIS A 305 16.57 -1.11 5.08
N PHE A 306 15.59 -1.46 5.92
CA PHE A 306 14.58 -2.46 5.64
C PHE A 306 13.19 -1.83 5.79
N ILE A 307 12.38 -1.89 4.74
CA ILE A 307 10.97 -1.44 4.79
C ILE A 307 10.08 -2.66 4.67
N LEU A 308 9.50 -3.03 5.80
CA LEU A 308 8.64 -4.20 5.98
C LEU A 308 7.18 -3.74 6.08
N LEU A 309 6.28 -4.62 5.63
CA LEU A 309 4.84 -4.41 5.72
C LEU A 309 4.24 -5.37 6.76
N ASP A 310 2.92 -5.49 6.78
CA ASP A 310 2.15 -6.37 7.67
C ASP A 310 2.27 -7.87 7.35
N HIS A 311 3.13 -8.27 6.40
CA HIS A 311 3.40 -9.69 6.12
C HIS A 311 3.96 -10.40 7.36
N GLN A 312 4.60 -9.64 8.26
CA GLN A 312 5.08 -10.13 9.56
C GLN A 312 3.93 -10.61 10.46
N ASP A 313 2.77 -9.93 10.48
CA ASP A 313 1.58 -10.34 11.23
C ASP A 313 1.07 -11.71 10.76
N TRP A 314 1.09 -11.94 9.45
CA TRP A 314 0.70 -13.21 8.85
C TRP A 314 1.68 -14.32 9.23
N LEU A 315 2.99 -14.07 9.13
CA LEU A 315 4.03 -15.03 9.50
C LEU A 315 3.95 -15.38 10.99
N ALA A 316 3.71 -14.42 11.87
CA ALA A 316 3.55 -14.66 13.30
C ALA A 316 2.41 -15.65 13.61
N SER A 317 1.31 -15.54 12.87
CA SER A 317 0.11 -16.35 13.10
C SER A 317 0.16 -17.73 12.43
N HIS A 318 0.88 -17.87 11.31
CA HIS A 318 0.83 -19.07 10.45
C HIS A 318 2.17 -19.79 10.30
N ALA A 319 3.30 -19.09 10.42
CA ALA A 319 4.64 -19.62 10.19
C ALA A 319 5.68 -18.97 11.12
N PRO A 320 5.56 -19.11 12.47
CA PRO A 320 6.44 -18.43 13.42
C PRO A 320 7.92 -18.83 13.30
N ALA A 321 8.21 -20.04 12.82
CA ALA A 321 9.58 -20.46 12.52
C ALA A 321 10.18 -19.69 11.33
N ALA A 322 9.36 -19.42 10.30
CA ALA A 322 9.78 -18.61 9.15
C ALA A 322 9.93 -17.13 9.54
N LEU A 323 9.09 -16.62 10.45
CA LEU A 323 9.28 -15.29 11.04
C LEU A 323 10.63 -15.19 11.75
N ALA A 324 10.94 -16.16 12.62
CA ALA A 324 12.22 -16.18 13.35
C ALA A 324 13.41 -16.25 12.39
N GLU A 325 13.35 -17.10 11.37
CA GLU A 325 14.37 -17.19 10.34
C GLU A 325 14.55 -15.87 9.58
N GLU A 326 13.45 -15.22 9.16
CA GLU A 326 13.51 -13.94 8.44
C GLU A 326 14.22 -12.86 9.26
N TRP A 327 13.97 -12.80 10.57
CA TRP A 327 14.66 -11.86 11.45
C TRP A 327 16.16 -12.15 11.57
N GLU A 328 16.56 -13.42 11.70
CA GLU A 328 17.99 -13.77 11.68
C GLU A 328 18.66 -13.38 10.36
N LEU A 329 17.97 -13.56 9.23
CA LEU A 329 18.45 -13.16 7.90
C LEU A 329 18.54 -11.64 7.75
N ILE A 330 17.55 -10.89 8.26
CA ILE A 330 17.60 -9.42 8.32
C ILE A 330 18.84 -8.99 9.09
N PHE A 331 19.08 -9.54 10.27
CA PHE A 331 20.24 -9.18 11.06
C PHE A 331 21.57 -9.58 10.43
N ALA A 332 21.64 -10.72 9.73
CA ALA A 332 22.83 -11.15 9.02
C ALA A 332 23.20 -10.23 7.83
N ASN A 333 22.21 -9.54 7.27
CA ASN A 333 22.34 -8.64 6.11
C ASN A 333 22.34 -7.16 6.48
N ALA A 334 21.97 -6.81 7.72
CA ALA A 334 21.91 -5.46 8.22
C ALA A 334 23.31 -4.86 8.41
N ALA A 335 23.52 -3.65 7.91
CA ALA A 335 24.65 -2.83 8.33
C ALA A 335 24.49 -2.41 9.80
N PRO A 336 25.59 -2.10 10.52
CA PRO A 336 25.51 -1.49 11.84
C PRO A 336 24.62 -0.24 11.83
N GLY A 337 23.68 -0.14 12.78
CA GLY A 337 22.74 0.98 12.83
C GLY A 337 21.66 0.97 11.74
N ALA A 338 21.44 -0.16 11.05
CA ALA A 338 20.40 -0.26 10.04
C ALA A 338 19.02 0.12 10.61
N ARG A 339 18.26 0.90 9.83
CA ARG A 339 16.90 1.34 10.16
C ARG A 339 15.90 0.37 9.58
N ILE A 340 14.93 -0.05 10.39
CA ILE A 340 13.88 -0.98 10.02
C ILE A 340 12.54 -0.29 10.25
N LEU A 341 11.83 -0.01 9.16
CA LEU A 341 10.47 0.50 9.20
C LEU A 341 9.50 -0.68 9.08
N MET A 342 8.62 -0.82 10.07
CA MET A 342 7.64 -1.90 10.18
C MET A 342 6.24 -1.34 10.25
N ARG A 343 5.28 -2.09 9.70
CA ARG A 343 3.86 -1.82 9.79
C ARG A 343 3.13 -3.07 10.25
N SER A 344 2.04 -2.89 10.99
CA SER A 344 1.26 -3.99 11.50
C SER A 344 -0.23 -3.66 11.46
N ALA A 345 -1.04 -4.69 11.24
CA ALA A 345 -2.49 -4.59 11.43
C ALA A 345 -2.83 -4.38 12.92
N GLY A 346 -2.00 -4.91 13.82
CA GLY A 346 -2.09 -4.71 15.27
C GLY A 346 -1.58 -3.33 15.73
N LEU A 347 -1.84 -3.03 17.00
CA LEU A 347 -1.39 -1.79 17.66
C LEU A 347 0.09 -1.87 18.11
N THR A 348 0.63 -3.07 18.20
CA THR A 348 1.96 -3.37 18.75
C THR A 348 2.61 -4.51 17.97
N VAL A 349 3.93 -4.52 17.93
CA VAL A 349 4.72 -5.60 17.29
C VAL A 349 5.24 -6.64 18.31
N ASP A 350 4.46 -6.92 19.36
CA ASP A 350 4.83 -7.91 20.38
C ASP A 350 4.95 -9.35 19.87
N PHE A 351 4.39 -9.61 18.69
CA PHE A 351 4.51 -10.89 17.99
C PHE A 351 5.93 -11.16 17.48
N LEU A 352 6.80 -10.14 17.43
CA LEU A 352 8.18 -10.29 17.00
C LEU A 352 8.94 -11.26 17.93
N PRO A 353 9.84 -12.11 17.37
CA PRO A 353 10.67 -12.99 18.16
C PRO A 353 11.38 -12.25 19.29
N ARG A 354 11.43 -12.85 20.49
CA ARG A 354 12.03 -12.22 21.68
C ARG A 354 13.48 -11.79 21.43
N GLU A 355 14.26 -12.62 20.75
CA GLU A 355 15.65 -12.31 20.43
C GLU A 355 15.77 -11.17 19.42
N ALA A 356 14.85 -11.07 18.45
CA ALA A 356 14.79 -9.93 17.55
C ALA A 356 14.51 -8.63 18.32
N ARG A 357 13.51 -8.61 19.21
CA ARG A 357 13.18 -7.42 20.01
C ARG A 357 14.34 -6.94 20.90
N ARG A 358 15.21 -7.83 21.37
CA ARG A 358 16.38 -7.47 22.18
C ARG A 358 17.48 -6.76 21.39
N ARG A 359 17.52 -6.95 20.07
CA ARG A 359 18.50 -6.37 19.14
C ARG A 359 17.99 -5.11 18.46
N LEU A 360 16.79 -4.64 18.83
CA LEU A 360 16.13 -3.50 18.22
C LEU A 360 15.88 -2.42 19.26
N ARG A 361 16.27 -1.20 18.92
CA ARG A 361 15.86 0.01 19.63
C ARG A 361 14.70 0.65 18.88
N PHE A 362 13.55 0.77 19.52
CA PHE A 362 12.35 1.42 18.95
C PHE A 362 12.32 2.92 19.27
N PHE A 363 11.65 3.69 18.41
CA PHE A 363 11.51 5.15 18.52
C PHE A 363 10.02 5.58 18.47
N PRO A 364 9.19 5.17 19.44
CA PRO A 364 7.76 5.52 19.47
C PRO A 364 7.52 7.04 19.50
N GLU A 365 8.42 7.81 20.09
CA GLU A 365 8.38 9.27 20.13
C GLU A 365 8.42 9.92 18.74
N LEU A 366 9.01 9.24 17.76
CA LEU A 366 9.01 9.66 16.36
C LEU A 366 7.82 9.06 15.59
N THR A 367 7.50 7.79 15.83
CA THR A 367 6.54 7.07 14.99
C THR A 367 5.09 7.31 15.36
N GLU A 368 4.75 7.51 16.64
CA GLU A 368 3.36 7.73 17.07
C GLU A 368 2.77 9.03 16.51
N PRO A 369 3.45 10.20 16.59
CA PRO A 369 2.91 11.43 16.01
C PRO A 369 2.77 11.35 14.49
N LEU A 370 3.73 10.72 13.81
CA LEU A 370 3.69 10.56 12.35
C LEU A 370 2.58 9.60 11.92
N HIS A 371 2.38 8.49 12.63
CA HIS A 371 1.30 7.55 12.35
C HIS A 371 -0.08 8.19 12.53
N ALA A 372 -0.24 9.10 13.50
CA ALA A 372 -1.48 9.86 13.66
C ALA A 372 -1.77 10.82 12.48
N ALA A 373 -0.73 11.25 11.76
CA ALA A 373 -0.81 12.09 10.57
C ALA A 373 -0.92 11.29 9.25
N ASP A 374 -0.95 9.95 9.31
CA ASP A 374 -1.04 9.10 8.15
C ASP A 374 -2.31 9.38 7.33
N ARG A 375 -2.12 9.60 6.03
CA ARG A 375 -3.22 9.92 5.10
C ARG A 375 -4.05 8.70 4.74
N VAL A 376 -3.60 7.50 5.09
CA VAL A 376 -4.18 6.27 4.58
C VAL A 376 -5.15 5.64 5.59
N GLY A 377 -4.67 5.41 6.81
CA GLY A 377 -5.42 4.81 7.92
C GLY A 377 -5.60 3.30 7.83
N THR A 378 -4.77 2.60 7.04
CA THR A 378 -4.89 1.14 6.84
C THR A 378 -4.24 0.33 7.96
N TYR A 379 -3.07 0.75 8.43
CA TYR A 379 -2.31 0.01 9.45
C TYR A 379 -2.76 0.39 10.86
N GLY A 380 -2.72 -0.57 11.78
CA GLY A 380 -3.00 -0.35 13.20
C GLY A 380 -1.83 0.32 13.93
N SER A 381 -0.61 0.12 13.43
CA SER A 381 0.58 0.78 13.94
C SER A 381 1.71 0.83 12.91
N GLN A 382 2.64 1.78 13.11
CA GLN A 382 3.87 1.96 12.37
C GLN A 382 5.02 2.13 13.37
N HIS A 383 6.14 1.44 13.12
CA HIS A 383 7.27 1.39 14.03
C HIS A 383 8.58 1.60 13.28
N LEU A 384 9.42 2.48 13.79
CA LEU A 384 10.81 2.60 13.40
C LEU A 384 11.65 1.92 14.47
N ALA A 385 12.53 1.04 14.05
CA ALA A 385 13.56 0.47 14.90
C ALA A 385 14.95 0.62 14.28
N VAL A 386 15.97 0.65 15.12
CA VAL A 386 17.38 0.60 14.70
C VAL A 386 18.02 -0.65 15.28
N VAL A 387 18.82 -1.34 14.46
CA VAL A 387 19.61 -2.49 14.90
C VAL A 387 20.69 -2.00 15.88
N ALA A 388 20.62 -2.52 17.11
CA ALA A 388 21.45 -2.13 18.25
C ALA A 388 22.89 -2.64 18.19
#